data_AF-A0AAE3XQN9-F1
#
_entry.id   AF-A0AAE3XQN9-F1
#
_cell.length_a   1.000
_cell.length_b   1.000
_cell.length_c   1.000
_cell.angle_alpha   90.00
_cell.angle_beta   90.00
_cell.angle_gamma   90.00
#
_symmetry.space_group_name_H-M   'P 1'
#
loop_
_entity.id
_entity.type
_entity.pdbx_description
1 polymer ?
#
loop_
_entity_poly.entity_id
_entity_poly.type
_entity_poly.pdbx_seq_one_letter_code
_entity_poly.pdbx_strand_id
1 'polypeptide(L)'
;MKGIINIDNVTKTKIEDAMVIIGMIGPFSALPQLYKLYVSHSHLAEGVSSITWLVSAIIAVFWCLYGVVMRKKALFLSYLMTFIIDFLIVCKLYVIGSLF
;
A
#
# COMPACT_ATOMS: atom_id res chain seq x y z
N MET A 1 26.89 37.08 -6.59
CA MET A 1 26.14 36.26 -5.60
C MET A 1 24.84 35.77 -6.23
N LYS A 2 24.88 34.62 -6.92
CA LYS A 2 23.73 33.83 -7.40
C LYS A 2 24.31 32.53 -7.98
N GLY A 3 23.76 31.38 -7.60
CA GLY A 3 23.59 30.29 -8.57
C GLY A 3 24.59 29.13 -8.61
N ILE A 4 25.19 28.69 -7.51
CA ILE A 4 25.57 27.26 -7.45
C ILE A 4 24.36 26.52 -6.90
N ILE A 5 23.46 26.13 -7.81
CA ILE A 5 22.38 25.20 -7.51
C ILE A 5 23.07 23.94 -6.96
N ASN A 6 22.77 23.56 -5.72
CA ASN A 6 23.30 22.34 -5.12
C ASN A 6 22.61 21.15 -5.80
N ILE A 7 23.25 20.64 -6.86
CA ILE A 7 22.73 19.58 -7.75
C ILE A 7 22.37 18.31 -6.95
N ASP A 8 23.09 18.04 -5.84
CA ASP A 8 22.85 16.89 -4.98
C ASP A 8 21.50 16.98 -4.27
N ASN A 9 21.16 18.16 -3.74
CA ASN A 9 19.86 18.39 -3.11
C ASN A 9 18.71 18.33 -4.12
N VAL A 10 18.89 18.87 -5.32
CA VAL A 10 17.87 18.80 -6.39
C VAL A 10 17.62 17.35 -6.82
N THR A 11 18.67 16.57 -6.96
CA THR A 11 18.58 15.15 -7.34
C THR A 11 17.90 14.33 -6.24
N LYS A 12 18.25 14.58 -4.98
CA LYS A 12 17.61 13.94 -3.82
C LYS A 12 16.10 14.21 -3.76
N THR A 13 15.66 15.46 -3.93
CA THR A 13 14.23 15.81 -3.93
C THR A 13 13.47 15.14 -5.07
N LYS A 14 14.03 15.13 -6.29
CA LYS A 14 13.40 14.45 -7.44
C LYS A 14 13.25 12.94 -7.23
N ILE A 15 14.25 12.31 -6.61
CA ILE A 15 14.18 10.88 -6.24
C ILE A 15 13.08 10.68 -5.19
N GLU A 16 12.99 11.53 -4.17
CA GLU A 16 11.94 11.43 -3.15
C GLU A 16 10.54 11.52 -3.75
N ASP A 17 10.32 12.44 -4.71
CA ASP A 17 9.04 12.56 -5.43
C ASP A 17 8.75 11.31 -6.29
N ALA A 18 9.75 10.78 -7.00
CA ALA A 18 9.61 9.54 -7.77
C ALA A 18 9.27 8.33 -6.88
N MET A 19 9.85 8.27 -5.66
CA MET A 19 9.57 7.21 -4.70
C MET A 19 8.12 7.21 -4.20
N VAL A 20 7.44 8.37 -4.20
CA VAL A 20 5.99 8.40 -3.92
C VAL A 20 5.23 7.63 -5.00
N ILE A 21 5.52 7.91 -6.27
CA ILE A 21 4.86 7.26 -7.41
C ILE A 21 5.16 5.75 -7.43
N ILE A 22 6.44 5.38 -7.30
CA ILE A 22 6.87 3.98 -7.29
C ILE A 22 6.28 3.25 -6.09
N GLY A 23 6.26 3.89 -4.92
CA GLY A 23 5.66 3.34 -3.70
C GLY A 23 4.18 3.03 -3.85
N MET A 24 3.45 3.71 -4.74
CA MET A 24 2.04 3.42 -5.01
C MET A 24 1.82 2.20 -5.92
N ILE A 25 2.83 1.76 -6.67
CA ILE A 25 2.71 0.57 -7.55
C ILE A 25 2.45 -0.70 -6.73
N GLY A 26 3.11 -0.81 -5.57
CA GLY A 26 2.94 -1.92 -4.63
C GLY A 26 1.47 -2.16 -4.25
N PRO A 27 0.80 -1.23 -3.56
CA PRO A 27 -0.61 -1.38 -3.21
C PRO A 27 -1.52 -1.55 -4.42
N PHE A 28 -1.23 -0.90 -5.55
CA PHE A 28 -2.02 -1.08 -6.78
C PHE A 28 -1.93 -2.48 -7.39
N SER A 29 -0.85 -3.22 -7.12
CA SER A 29 -0.76 -4.63 -7.53
C SER A 29 -1.80 -5.54 -6.84
N ALA A 30 -2.40 -5.09 -5.73
CA ALA A 30 -3.49 -5.81 -5.05
C ALA A 30 -4.89 -5.45 -5.59
N LEU A 31 -5.03 -4.44 -6.46
CA LEU A 31 -6.32 -4.08 -7.07
C LEU A 31 -6.96 -5.22 -7.89
N PRO A 32 -6.22 -6.02 -8.69
CA PRO A 32 -6.79 -7.19 -9.35
C PRO A 32 -7.40 -8.20 -8.38
N GLN A 33 -6.77 -8.40 -7.22
CA GLN A 33 -7.30 -9.29 -6.17
C GLN A 33 -8.57 -8.70 -5.56
N LEU A 34 -8.59 -7.41 -5.25
CA LEU A 34 -9.78 -6.72 -4.76
C LEU A 34 -10.94 -6.81 -5.78
N TYR A 35 -10.65 -6.59 -7.07
CA TYR A 35 -11.62 -6.73 -8.15
C TYR A 35 -12.18 -8.15 -8.26
N LYS A 36 -11.32 -9.17 -8.12
CA LYS A 36 -11.73 -10.59 -8.12
C LYS A 36 -12.75 -10.88 -7.03
N LEU A 37 -12.53 -10.36 -5.83
CA LEU A 37 -13.40 -10.60 -4.67
C LEU A 37 -14.74 -9.86 -4.75
N TYR A 38 -14.79 -8.67 -5.34
CA TYR A 38 -16.01 -7.85 -5.38
C TYR A 38 -16.85 -8.03 -6.64
N VAL A 39 -16.23 -8.30 -7.81
CA VAL A 39 -16.93 -8.24 -9.10
C VAL A 39 -17.00 -9.59 -9.80
N SER A 40 -15.88 -10.27 -9.99
CA SER A 40 -15.82 -11.35 -10.99
C SER A 40 -16.01 -12.76 -10.42
N HIS A 41 -15.36 -13.09 -9.31
CA HIS A 41 -15.28 -14.48 -8.82
C HIS A 41 -15.24 -14.54 -7.30
N SER A 42 -16.22 -13.92 -6.64
CA SER A 42 -16.37 -13.98 -5.18
C SER A 42 -16.48 -15.43 -4.64
N HIS A 43 -17.00 -16.36 -5.44
CA HIS A 43 -17.04 -17.79 -5.14
C HIS A 43 -15.67 -18.48 -5.21
N LEU A 44 -14.69 -17.91 -5.93
CA LEU A 44 -13.29 -18.39 -5.99
C LEU A 44 -12.41 -17.68 -4.94
N ALA A 45 -13.00 -17.27 -3.82
CA ALA A 45 -12.27 -16.83 -2.65
C ALA A 45 -11.53 -18.00 -1.94
N GLU A 46 -11.79 -19.25 -2.36
CA GLU A 46 -11.05 -20.43 -1.92
C GLU A 46 -9.55 -20.28 -2.22
N GLY A 47 -8.73 -20.44 -1.20
CA GLY A 47 -7.27 -20.27 -1.26
C GLY A 47 -6.76 -18.84 -1.04
N VAL A 48 -7.65 -17.88 -0.76
CA VAL A 48 -7.25 -16.52 -0.35
C VAL A 48 -7.30 -16.42 1.17
N SER A 49 -6.14 -16.52 1.81
CA SER A 49 -6.02 -16.49 3.28
C SER A 49 -6.34 -15.11 3.87
N SER A 50 -7.39 -15.04 4.69
CA SER A 50 -7.76 -13.83 5.44
C SER A 50 -6.68 -13.37 6.42
N ILE A 51 -5.92 -14.32 6.99
CA ILE A 51 -4.82 -14.04 7.93
C ILE A 51 -3.70 -13.30 7.22
N THR A 52 -3.35 -13.67 5.98
CA THR A 52 -2.30 -13.00 5.22
C THR A 52 -2.60 -11.52 5.04
N TRP A 53 -3.82 -11.19 4.61
CA TRP A 53 -4.24 -9.81 4.38
C TRP A 53 -4.39 -9.03 5.69
N LEU A 54 -4.81 -9.68 6.78
CA LEU A 54 -4.88 -9.06 8.10
C LEU A 54 -3.49 -8.70 8.65
N VAL A 55 -2.53 -9.63 8.56
CA VAL A 55 -1.15 -9.41 8.98
C VAL A 55 -0.53 -8.29 8.13
N SER A 56 -0.75 -8.31 6.81
CA SER A 56 -0.31 -7.26 5.91
C SER A 56 -0.89 -5.89 6.28
N ALA A 57 -2.19 -5.80 6.58
CA ALA A 57 -2.82 -4.57 7.04
C ALA A 57 -2.21 -4.04 8.35
N ILE A 58 -1.92 -4.92 9.33
CA ILE A 58 -1.26 -4.53 10.58
C ILE A 58 0.15 -4.00 10.31
N ILE A 59 0.93 -4.69 9.49
CA ILE A 59 2.27 -4.25 9.08
C ILE A 59 2.21 -2.89 8.38
N ALA A 60 1.21 -2.69 7.52
CA ALA A 60 0.99 -1.43 6.83
C ALA A 60 0.69 -0.28 7.79
N VAL A 61 -0.05 -0.51 8.88
CA VAL A 61 -0.25 0.49 9.94
C VAL A 61 1.08 0.88 10.57
N PHE A 62 1.92 -0.08 10.96
CA PHE A 62 3.22 0.23 11.56
C PHE A 62 4.13 1.04 10.63
N TRP A 63 4.18 0.67 9.34
CA TRP A 63 4.97 1.41 8.35
C TRP A 63 4.39 2.78 8.02
N CYS A 64 3.07 2.92 7.98
CA CYS A 64 2.39 4.20 7.80
C CYS A 64 2.76 5.16 8.94
N LEU A 65 2.65 4.70 10.19
CA LEU A 65 3.04 5.46 11.38
C LEU A 65 4.53 5.82 11.35
N TYR A 66 5.39 4.87 10.99
CA TYR A 66 6.82 5.13 10.83
C TYR A 66 7.11 6.18 9.74
N GLY A 67 6.37 6.16 8.63
CA GLY A 67 6.45 7.18 7.58
C GLY A 67 6.12 8.59 8.09
N VAL A 68 5.14 8.71 8.99
CA VAL A 68 4.82 9.99 9.66
C VAL A 68 5.98 10.44 10.56
N VAL A 69 6.49 9.55 11.42
CA VAL A 69 7.60 9.84 12.34
C VAL A 69 8.85 10.31 11.58
N MET A 70 9.19 9.61 10.49
CA MET A 70 10.36 9.93 9.65
C MET A 70 10.12 11.06 8.64
N ARG A 71 8.90 11.63 8.61
CA ARG A 71 8.47 12.66 7.64
C ARG A 71 8.69 12.25 6.18
N LYS A 72 8.54 10.95 5.88
CA LYS A 72 8.69 10.39 4.53
C LYS A 72 7.33 10.14 3.90
N LYS A 73 6.91 11.10 3.05
CA LYS A 73 5.62 11.06 2.34
C LYS A 73 5.41 9.78 1.55
N ALA A 74 6.46 9.28 0.88
CA ALA A 74 6.39 8.06 0.09
C ALA A 74 5.98 6.84 0.92
N LEU A 75 6.55 6.67 2.11
CA LEU A 75 6.20 5.58 3.02
C LEU A 75 4.77 5.76 3.54
N PHE A 76 4.44 6.95 4.03
CA PHE A 76 3.11 7.24 4.56
C PHE A 76 2.01 6.93 3.54
N LEU A 77 2.11 7.49 2.32
CA LEU A 77 1.03 7.37 1.34
C LEU A 77 0.93 5.95 0.77
N SER A 78 2.08 5.30 0.51
CA SER A 78 2.13 3.93 0.02
C SER A 78 1.45 2.98 1.02
N TYR A 79 1.86 3.01 2.29
CA TYR A 79 1.36 2.08 3.29
C TYR A 79 -0.05 2.44 3.80
N LEU A 80 -0.45 3.71 3.75
CA LEU A 80 -1.86 4.08 3.97
C LEU A 80 -2.75 3.41 2.92
N MET A 81 -2.33 3.41 1.65
CA MET A 81 -3.11 2.80 0.58
C MET A 81 -3.09 1.27 0.66
N THR A 82 -1.94 0.66 1.01
CA THR A 82 -1.87 -0.78 1.32
C THR A 82 -2.85 -1.16 2.42
N PHE A 83 -2.86 -0.41 3.53
CA PHE A 83 -3.79 -0.68 4.62
C PHE A 83 -5.26 -0.65 4.15
N ILE A 84 -5.66 0.36 3.37
CA ILE A 84 -7.04 0.48 2.88
C ILE A 84 -7.41 -0.73 2.00
N ILE A 85 -6.55 -1.11 1.06
CA ILE A 85 -6.83 -2.21 0.13
C ILE A 85 -6.89 -3.54 0.88
N ASP A 86 -5.91 -3.82 1.73
CA ASP A 86 -5.83 -5.06 2.51
C ASP A 86 -7.01 -5.18 3.47
N PHE A 87 -7.41 -4.08 4.11
CA PHE A 87 -8.57 -4.04 4.97
C PHE A 87 -9.87 -4.36 4.21
N LEU A 88 -10.06 -3.78 3.03
CA LEU A 88 -11.21 -4.09 2.17
C LEU A 88 -11.24 -5.58 1.76
N ILE A 89 -10.07 -6.15 1.46
CA ILE A 89 -9.95 -7.58 1.17
C ILE A 89 -10.38 -8.42 2.37
N VAL A 90 -9.87 -8.13 3.57
CA VAL A 90 -10.24 -8.84 4.81
C VAL A 90 -11.75 -8.74 5.07
N CYS A 91 -12.32 -7.53 4.97
CA CYS A 91 -13.76 -7.33 5.13
C CYS A 91 -14.57 -8.19 4.15
N LYS A 92 -14.14 -8.26 2.88
CA LYS A 92 -14.86 -9.05 1.88
C LYS A 92 -14.74 -10.55 2.11
N LEU A 93 -13.56 -11.03 2.48
CA LEU A 93 -13.33 -12.45 2.82
C LEU A 93 -14.19 -12.88 4.01
N TYR A 94 -14.28 -12.04 5.04
CA TYR A 94 -15.15 -12.28 6.19
C TYR A 94 -16.63 -12.38 5.81
N VAL A 95 -17.12 -11.49 4.93
CA VAL A 95 -18.51 -11.53 4.43
C VAL A 95 -18.80 -12.79 3.60
N ILE A 96 -17.83 -13.29 2.85
CA ILE A 96 -17.97 -14.52 2.05
C ILE A 96 -17.90 -15.78 2.95
N GLY A 97 -17.41 -15.65 4.19
CA GLY A 97 -17.17 -16.79 5.10
C GLY A 97 -15.89 -17.57 4.79
N SER A 98 -15.03 -17.04 3.92
CA SER A 98 -13.72 -17.63 3.60
C SER A 98 -12.69 -17.15 4.63
N LEU A 99 -12.45 -17.97 5.66
CA LEU A 99 -11.46 -17.68 6.69
C LEU A 99 -10.07 -18.26 6.35
N PHE A 100 -10.00 -19.27 5.47
CA PHE A 100 -8.77 -20.00 5.12
C PHE A 100 -8.76 -20.40 3.64
#